data_AF-A0A432MJ23-F1
#
_entry.id   AF-A0A432MJ23-F1
#
_cell.length_a   1.000
_cell.length_b   1.000
_cell.length_c   1.000
_cell.angle_alpha   90.00
_cell.angle_beta   90.00
_cell.angle_gamma   90.00
#
_symmetry.space_group_name_H-M   'P 1'
#
loop_
_entity.id
_entity.type
_entity.pdbx_description
1 polymer ?
#
loop_
_entity_poly.entity_id
_entity_poly.type
_entity_poly.pdbx_seq_one_letter_code
_entity_poly.pdbx_strand_id
1 'polypeptide(L)'
;MPVDQSVESPVRVISDADDLAEARLGAVGFIFHGTVPEPDGPRKAVRATTNLLHFARCPKLDRGQNDPDQIWFRTIRVAKRHLDEVVGAGRWKWCKHCQQEVTQRLLNE
;
A
#
# COMPACT_ATOMS: atom_id res chain seq x y z
N MET A 1 -23.79 -21.18 12.89
CA MET A 1 -22.36 -21.43 12.59
C MET A 1 -21.57 -20.27 13.16
N PRO A 2 -20.48 -20.48 13.91
CA PRO A 2 -19.66 -19.38 14.39
C PRO A 2 -19.03 -18.71 13.17
N VAL A 3 -19.26 -17.42 13.01
CA VAL A 3 -18.49 -16.60 12.07
C VAL A 3 -17.07 -16.57 12.61
N ASP A 4 -16.18 -17.30 11.95
CA ASP A 4 -14.75 -17.17 12.17
C ASP A 4 -14.40 -15.73 11.84
N GLN A 5 -14.35 -14.87 12.87
CA GLN A 5 -13.70 -13.58 12.79
C GLN A 5 -12.21 -13.90 12.69
N SER A 6 -11.79 -14.30 11.50
CA SER A 6 -10.40 -14.35 11.12
C SER A 6 -9.86 -12.96 11.45
N VAL A 7 -8.99 -12.91 12.46
CA VAL A 7 -8.31 -11.69 12.88
C VAL A 7 -7.32 -11.37 11.77
N GLU A 8 -7.82 -10.84 10.66
CA GLU A 8 -7.00 -10.50 9.51
C GLU A 8 -5.94 -9.50 9.97
N SER A 9 -4.68 -9.91 9.82
CA SER A 9 -3.52 -9.09 10.17
C SER A 9 -3.66 -7.71 9.51
N PRO A 10 -3.40 -6.61 10.24
CA PRO A 10 -3.56 -5.25 9.69
C PRO A 10 -2.52 -4.92 8.60
N VAL A 11 -1.55 -5.81 8.37
CA VAL A 11 -0.52 -5.77 7.31
C VAL A 11 -0.46 -7.15 6.65
N ARG A 12 -0.50 -7.17 5.32
CA ARG A 12 -0.36 -8.39 4.50
C ARG A 12 0.51 -8.10 3.27
N VAL A 13 1.47 -8.97 2.98
CA VAL A 13 2.22 -8.92 1.70
C VAL A 13 1.35 -9.53 0.61
N ILE A 14 1.21 -8.84 -0.51
CA ILE A 14 0.48 -9.31 -1.70
C ILE A 14 1.49 -10.05 -2.56
N SER A 15 1.31 -11.37 -2.69
CA SER A 15 2.27 -12.21 -3.41
C SER A 15 1.86 -12.44 -4.87
N ASP A 16 0.56 -12.36 -5.17
CA ASP A 16 -0.01 -12.73 -6.46
C ASP A 16 -1.19 -11.85 -6.87
N ALA A 17 -1.61 -11.96 -8.14
CA ALA A 17 -2.73 -11.20 -8.70
C ALA A 17 -4.08 -11.51 -8.02
N ASP A 18 -4.26 -12.73 -7.50
CA ASP A 18 -5.46 -13.15 -6.77
C ASP A 18 -5.56 -12.45 -5.41
N ASP A 19 -4.43 -12.36 -4.68
CA ASP A 19 -4.33 -11.59 -3.44
C ASP A 19 -4.65 -10.10 -3.64
N LEU A 20 -4.21 -9.54 -4.78
CA LEU A 20 -4.55 -8.18 -5.15
C LEU A 20 -6.05 -8.04 -5.46
N ALA A 21 -6.66 -9.01 -6.13
CA ALA A 21 -8.10 -9.00 -6.45
C ALA A 21 -8.95 -9.07 -5.17
N GLU A 22 -8.59 -9.94 -4.23
CA GLU A 22 -9.26 -10.05 -2.92
C GLU A 22 -9.13 -8.76 -2.09
N ALA A 23 -7.92 -8.19 -2.03
CA ALA A 23 -7.68 -6.90 -1.37
C ALA A 23 -8.50 -5.75 -1.99
N ARG A 24 -8.83 -5.86 -3.29
CA ARG A 24 -9.68 -4.90 -4.02
C ARG A 24 -11.16 -5.15 -3.85
N LEU A 25 -11.59 -6.41 -3.81
CA LEU A 25 -12.98 -6.82 -3.59
C LEU A 25 -13.51 -6.30 -2.25
N GLY A 26 -12.66 -6.26 -1.22
CA GLY A 26 -13.00 -5.64 0.06
C GLY A 26 -13.08 -4.10 0.04
N ALA A 27 -12.50 -3.43 -0.96
CA ALA A 27 -12.39 -1.96 -1.12
C ALA A 27 -11.92 -1.14 0.11
N VAL A 28 -11.49 -1.81 1.18
CA VAL A 28 -11.07 -1.23 2.44
C VAL A 28 -9.56 -1.42 2.57
N GLY A 29 -8.84 -0.31 2.74
CA GLY A 29 -7.41 -0.31 3.01
C GLY A 29 -6.57 0.40 1.95
N PHE A 30 -5.27 0.17 2.05
CA PHE A 30 -4.23 0.87 1.32
C PHE A 30 -3.23 -0.15 0.79
N ILE A 31 -2.74 0.07 -0.42
CA ILE A 31 -1.76 -0.81 -1.05
C ILE A 31 -0.52 0.01 -1.33
N PHE A 32 0.59 -0.37 -0.72
CA PHE A 32 1.90 0.11 -1.08
C PHE A 32 2.43 -0.69 -2.26
N HIS A 33 3.09 0.04 -3.13
CA HIS A 33 3.68 -0.43 -4.35
C HIS A 33 5.06 0.21 -4.47
N GLY A 34 6.12 -0.58 -4.48
CA GLY A 34 7.47 -0.04 -4.56
C GLY A 34 8.56 -1.06 -4.25
N THR A 35 9.67 -0.58 -3.73
CA THR A 35 10.79 -1.43 -3.29
C THR A 35 11.02 -1.23 -1.81
N VAL A 36 10.94 -2.32 -1.06
CA VAL A 36 11.29 -2.35 0.36
C VAL A 36 12.79 -2.67 0.50
N PRO A 37 13.61 -1.78 1.10
CA PRO A 37 15.01 -2.07 1.30
C PRO A 37 15.18 -3.23 2.29
N GLU A 38 15.93 -4.26 1.92
CA GLU A 38 16.32 -5.33 2.85
C GLU A 38 17.23 -4.78 3.96
N PRO A 39 17.09 -5.25 5.20
CA PRO A 39 17.83 -4.73 6.35
C PRO A 39 19.36 -4.91 6.24
N ASP A 40 19.83 -5.93 5.51
CA ASP A 40 21.26 -6.26 5.32
C ASP A 40 21.75 -6.10 3.87
N GLY A 41 20.89 -5.61 2.97
CA GLY A 41 21.21 -5.47 1.56
C GLY A 41 21.92 -4.16 1.22
N PRO A 42 22.70 -4.08 0.12
CA PRO A 42 23.17 -2.80 -0.39
C PRO A 42 21.95 -1.92 -0.66
N ARG A 43 21.90 -0.72 -0.06
CA ARG A 43 20.81 0.24 -0.24
C ARG A 43 20.63 0.53 -1.73
N LYS A 44 19.74 -0.21 -2.39
CA LYS A 44 19.34 0.08 -3.78
C LYS A 44 18.83 1.52 -3.80
N ALA A 45 19.16 2.25 -4.86
CA ALA A 45 18.73 3.63 -5.02
C ALA A 45 17.20 3.69 -5.15
N VAL A 46 16.52 3.75 -4.00
CA VAL A 46 15.07 3.82 -3.89
C VAL A 46 14.64 5.22 -4.34
N ARG A 47 14.10 5.33 -5.56
CA ARG A 47 13.56 6.60 -6.05
C ARG A 47 12.18 6.79 -5.43
N ALA A 48 11.94 7.92 -4.78
CA ALA A 48 10.61 8.26 -4.24
C ALA A 48 9.49 8.34 -5.31
N THR A 49 9.83 8.25 -6.60
CA THR A 49 8.86 8.10 -7.70
C THR A 49 8.31 6.68 -7.87
N THR A 50 8.97 5.65 -7.35
CA THR A 50 8.53 4.25 -7.47
C THR A 50 7.79 3.75 -6.23
N ASN A 51 8.00 4.38 -5.07
CA ASN A 51 7.34 4.02 -3.82
C ASN A 51 6.03 4.79 -3.62
N LEU A 52 4.93 4.16 -4.01
CA LEU A 52 3.61 4.76 -4.06
C LEU A 52 2.64 4.05 -3.11
N LEU A 53 1.90 4.84 -2.33
CA LEU A 53 0.76 4.37 -1.57
C LEU A 53 -0.53 4.67 -2.34
N HIS A 54 -1.35 3.65 -2.50
CA HIS A 54 -2.63 3.69 -3.20
C HIS A 54 -3.77 3.35 -2.24
N PHE A 55 -4.97 3.83 -2.52
CA PHE A 55 -6.17 3.18 -2.00
C PHE A 55 -6.31 1.80 -2.64
N ALA A 56 -6.83 0.82 -1.90
CA ALA A 56 -7.12 -0.50 -2.46
C ALA A 56 -8.01 -0.41 -3.72
N ARG A 57 -8.96 0.54 -3.77
CA ARG A 57 -9.81 0.78 -4.94
C ARG A 57 -9.16 1.54 -6.11
N CYS A 58 -7.88 1.90 -6.02
CA CYS A 58 -7.25 2.77 -7.02
C CYS A 58 -7.20 2.07 -8.40
N PRO A 59 -7.74 2.66 -9.47
CA PRO A 59 -7.74 2.07 -10.81
C PRO A 59 -6.33 2.04 -11.46
N LYS A 60 -5.32 2.61 -10.81
CA LYS A 60 -3.93 2.58 -11.26
C LYS A 60 -3.16 1.37 -10.73
N LEU A 61 -3.74 0.59 -9.79
CA LEU A 61 -3.11 -0.62 -9.25
C LEU A 61 -2.91 -1.70 -10.32
N ASP A 62 -3.85 -1.84 -11.25
CA ASP A 62 -3.76 -2.79 -12.37
C ASP A 62 -2.53 -2.58 -13.27
N ARG A 63 -1.99 -1.35 -13.30
CA ARG A 63 -0.84 -1.01 -14.15
C ARG A 63 0.51 -1.26 -13.49
N GLY A 64 0.51 -1.61 -12.19
CA GLY A 64 1.70 -1.82 -11.36
C GLY A 64 1.99 -3.30 -11.07
N GLN A 65 1.38 -4.24 -11.78
CA GLN A 65 1.51 -5.67 -11.47
C GLN A 65 2.93 -6.24 -11.67
N ASN A 66 3.91 -5.41 -12.06
CA ASN A 66 5.29 -5.79 -12.35
C ASN A 66 6.33 -5.24 -11.35
N ASP A 67 5.94 -4.48 -10.34
CA ASP A 67 6.90 -4.06 -9.31
C ASP A 67 7.07 -5.14 -8.23
N PRO A 68 8.27 -5.24 -7.63
CA PRO A 68 8.68 -6.39 -6.85
C PRO A 68 7.96 -6.56 -5.51
N ASP A 69 7.52 -5.47 -4.86
CA ASP A 69 6.89 -5.55 -3.54
C ASP A 69 5.54 -4.83 -3.52
N GLN A 70 4.50 -5.58 -3.16
CA GLN A 70 3.17 -5.06 -2.89
C GLN A 70 2.75 -5.40 -1.45
N ILE A 71 2.32 -4.40 -0.69
CA ILE A 71 1.91 -4.58 0.71
C ILE A 71 0.54 -3.95 0.94
N TRP A 72 -0.41 -4.74 1.40
CA TRP A 72 -1.71 -4.29 1.84
C TRP A 72 -1.71 -3.88 3.31
N PHE A 73 -2.42 -2.79 3.60
CA PHE A 73 -2.62 -2.24 4.93
C PHE A 73 -4.10 -1.97 5.17
N ARG A 74 -4.60 -2.41 6.32
CA ARG A 74 -6.00 -2.18 6.71
C ARG A 74 -6.31 -0.70 6.97
N THR A 75 -5.36 0.06 7.51
CA THR A 75 -5.56 1.49 7.85
C THR A 75 -4.34 2.34 7.49
N ILE A 76 -4.56 3.65 7.27
CA ILE A 76 -3.49 4.59 6.92
C ILE A 76 -2.49 4.76 8.07
N ARG A 77 -2.93 4.63 9.33
CA ARG A 77 -2.03 4.73 10.50
C ARG A 77 -1.01 3.60 10.50
N VAL A 78 -1.45 2.39 10.19
CA VAL A 78 -0.58 1.21 10.09
C VAL A 78 0.35 1.35 8.88
N ALA A 79 -0.19 1.75 7.71
CA ALA A 79 0.61 1.99 6.52
C ALA A 79 1.71 3.02 6.76
N LYS A 80 1.37 4.18 7.32
CA LYS A 80 2.33 5.25 7.62
C LYS A 80 3.43 4.77 8.56
N ARG A 81 3.08 4.14 9.68
CA ARG A 81 4.06 3.64 10.66
C ARG A 81 5.00 2.62 10.01
N HIS A 82 4.45 1.62 9.33
CA HIS A 82 5.25 0.57 8.70
C HIS A 82 6.14 1.11 7.59
N LEU A 83 5.64 2.00 6.73
CA LEU A 83 6.43 2.60 5.65
C LEU A 83 7.49 3.57 6.17
N ASP A 84 7.19 4.36 7.21
CA ASP A 84 8.18 5.24 7.83
C ASP A 84 9.29 4.43 8.52
N GLU A 85 8.97 3.28 9.12
CA GLU A 85 9.93 2.36 9.74
C GLU A 85 10.79 1.61 8.70
N VAL A 86 10.15 1.06 7.66
CA VAL A 86 10.78 0.14 6.71
C VAL A 86 11.39 0.87 5.52
N VAL A 87 10.66 1.80 4.93
CA VAL A 87 11.09 2.54 3.72
C VAL A 87 11.80 3.84 4.10
N GLY A 88 11.40 4.46 5.22
CA GLY A 88 11.91 5.72 5.73
C GLY A 88 10.95 6.89 5.45
N ALA A 89 10.78 7.75 6.45
CA ALA A 89 9.96 8.96 6.33
C ALA A 89 10.41 9.82 5.12
N GLY A 90 9.47 10.15 4.24
CA GLY A 90 9.74 10.94 3.02
C GLY A 90 10.27 10.15 1.82
N ARG A 91 10.41 8.83 1.94
CA ARG A 91 10.86 7.95 0.83
C ARG A 91 9.72 7.19 0.14
N TRP A 92 8.49 7.46 0.54
CA TRP A 92 7.26 7.00 -0.11
C TRP A 92 6.30 8.18 -0.23
N LYS A 93 5.35 8.09 -1.16
CA LYS A 93 4.34 9.14 -1.35
C LYS A 93 3.04 8.55 -1.84
N TRP A 94 1.96 9.32 -1.78
CA TRP A 94 0.70 8.92 -2.39
C TRP A 94 0.79 8.89 -3.92
N CYS A 95 0.09 7.94 -4.54
CA CYS A 95 -0.22 8.04 -5.95
C CYS A 95 -0.94 9.36 -6.23
N LYS A 96 -0.59 10.06 -7.32
CA LYS A 96 -1.21 11.34 -7.68
C LYS A 96 -2.74 11.28 -7.72
N HIS A 97 -3.30 10.17 -8.19
CA HIS A 97 -4.75 9.96 -8.25
C HIS A 97 -5.36 9.84 -6.85
N CYS A 98 -4.77 9.00 -5.99
CA CYS A 98 -5.22 8.86 -4.61
C CYS A 98 -5.00 10.14 -3.79
N GLN A 99 -3.90 10.86 -4.03
CA GLN A 99 -3.61 12.14 -3.40
C GLN A 99 -4.67 13.18 -3.73
N GLN A 100 -5.13 13.24 -4.99
CA GLN A 100 -6.23 14.11 -5.38
C GLN A 100 -7.52 13.74 -4.65
N GLU A 101 -7.87 12.46 -4.55
CA GLU A 101 -9.05 12.01 -3.78
C GLU A 101 -8.96 12.40 -2.30
N VAL A 102 -7.81 12.19 -1.65
CA VAL A 102 -7.58 12.59 -0.26
C VAL A 102 -7.74 14.11 -0.09
N THR A 103 -7.13 14.87 -0.98
CA THR A 103 -7.14 16.35 -0.93
C THR A 103 -8.55 16.89 -1.17
N GLN A 104 -9.30 16.31 -2.11
CA GLN A 104 -10.70 16.70 -2.36
C GLN A 104 -11.62 16.37 -1.18
N ARG A 105 -11.40 15.25 -0.47
CA ARG A 105 -12.16 14.93 0.74
C ARG A 105 -11.87 15.91 1.88
N LEU A 106 -10.60 16.24 2.10
CA LEU A 106 -10.19 17.23 3.11
C LEU A 106 -10.68 18.66 2.81
N LEU A 107 -10.93 19.00 1.54
CA LEU A 107 -11.44 20.31 1.14
C LEU A 107 -12.99 20.40 1.13
N ASN A 108 -13.69 19.27 1.21
CA ASN A 108 -15.16 19.20 1.21
C ASN A 108 -15.76 18.89 2.61
N GLU A 109 -14.91 18.69 3.62
CA GLU A 109 -15.28 18.74 5.06
C GLU A 109 -15.07 20.15 5.61
#